data_AF-A0A1X0XN33-F1
#
_entry.id   AF-A0A1X0XN33-F1
#
_cell.length_a   1.000
_cell.length_b   1.000
_cell.length_c   1.000
_cell.angle_alpha   90.00
_cell.angle_beta   90.00
_cell.angle_gamma   90.00
#
_symmetry.space_group_name_H-M   'P 1'
#
loop_
_entity.id
_entity.type
_entity.pdbx_description
1 polymer ?
#
loop_
_entity_poly.entity_id
_entity_poly.type
_entity_poly.pdbx_seq_one_letter_code
_entity_poly.pdbx_strand_id
1 'polypeptide(L)'
;MRGAVLPQPSAFVNLELEADAYAGVPCWSAGPTKWAHITVAVAYDLHYPTIRPQMCDGGIAKKPLIIIAAAMAHYADWGTGRNCRATNDQLAARTGFHLRTIQRARECLRLLGVATEILRGRQRTYTERMASWRMGDRHRGWASVWALHDNAQINRVIHNLSPHLERSRLTTRTSPHKKLFTTHAGASARKGAATRRLSPDKDGQRLAARWRAEAHAPPWARRYGISSWAAMLAAPAAAGWTPRDLTALVGDWLGTGHRIPSNPHRPIALLGTLLAWHTSHNSLQDRPAALDEAREAAEVAAARERVSQQLAQRTTTQQARDAARAALGGDGHQAARAAAAAAARNAAARRTISAAAEAAVVDAAVRRARGLN
;
A
#
# COMPACT_ATOMS: atom_id res chain seq x y z
N MET A 1 23.95 10.29 -36.67
CA MET A 1 23.82 9.58 -35.37
C MET A 1 24.58 10.37 -34.30
N ARG A 2 23.89 11.08 -33.41
CA ARG A 2 24.53 11.69 -32.23
C ARG A 2 24.56 10.63 -31.13
N GLY A 3 25.76 10.26 -30.68
CA GLY A 3 25.96 9.30 -29.60
C GLY A 3 25.21 9.75 -28.34
N ALA A 4 24.19 9.00 -27.94
CA ALA A 4 23.56 9.19 -26.65
C ALA A 4 24.61 8.87 -25.58
N VAL A 5 25.08 9.90 -24.86
CA VAL A 5 25.94 9.74 -23.69
C VAL A 5 25.20 8.79 -22.73
N LEU A 6 25.76 7.60 -22.52
CA LEU A 6 25.22 6.65 -21.55
C LEU A 6 25.11 7.35 -20.19
N PRO A 7 23.99 7.22 -19.47
CA PRO A 7 23.85 7.84 -18.16
C PRO A 7 24.97 7.35 -17.23
N GLN A 8 25.46 8.28 -16.40
CA GLN A 8 26.56 8.03 -15.47
C GLN A 8 26.27 6.75 -14.66
N PRO A 9 27.24 5.86 -14.44
CA PRO A 9 27.00 4.59 -13.77
C PRO A 9 26.51 4.72 -12.32
N SER A 10 26.80 5.86 -11.70
CA SER A 10 26.22 6.31 -10.42
C SER A 10 24.69 6.41 -10.44
N ALA A 11 24.03 6.35 -11.59
CA ALA A 11 22.58 6.30 -11.70
C ALA A 11 22.01 4.90 -11.38
N PHE A 12 22.81 3.83 -11.44
CA PHE A 12 22.35 2.45 -11.25
C PHE A 12 22.75 1.87 -9.89
N VAL A 13 23.90 2.26 -9.38
CA VAL A 13 24.26 2.07 -7.97
C VAL A 13 24.05 3.41 -7.30
N ASN A 14 23.03 3.51 -6.46
CA ASN A 14 22.70 4.73 -5.74
C ASN A 14 22.81 4.47 -4.24
N LEU A 15 23.30 5.48 -3.52
CA LEU A 15 23.07 5.58 -2.09
C LEU A 15 21.54 5.70 -1.88
N GLU A 16 20.92 4.60 -1.46
CA GLU A 16 19.52 4.59 -1.05
C GLU A 16 19.39 5.33 0.29
N LEU A 17 18.41 6.21 0.36
CA LEU A 17 18.04 6.92 1.58
C LEU A 17 16.83 6.20 2.17
N GLU A 18 16.75 6.13 3.49
CA GLU A 18 15.56 5.63 4.18
C GLU A 18 14.32 6.44 3.78
N ALA A 19 13.14 5.81 3.80
CA ALA A 19 11.91 6.40 3.28
C ALA A 19 11.52 7.72 3.99
N ASP A 20 11.94 7.87 5.23
CA ASP A 20 11.73 9.00 6.11
C ASP A 20 12.95 9.94 6.22
N ALA A 21 14.01 9.75 5.42
CA ALA A 21 15.20 10.61 5.44
C ALA A 21 14.90 12.09 5.17
N TYR A 22 13.77 12.39 4.53
CA TYR A 22 13.30 13.76 4.27
C TYR A 22 12.16 14.20 5.20
N ALA A 23 11.86 13.44 6.26
CA ALA A 23 10.83 13.78 7.23
C ALA A 23 11.13 15.14 7.88
N GLY A 24 10.13 16.03 7.92
CA GLY A 24 10.28 17.38 8.47
C GLY A 24 11.01 18.38 7.56
N VAL A 25 11.60 17.95 6.43
CA VAL A 25 12.29 18.86 5.50
C VAL A 25 11.32 19.34 4.42
N PRO A 26 11.05 20.66 4.31
CA PRO A 26 10.15 21.21 3.31
C PRO A 26 10.64 20.95 1.88
N CYS A 27 9.75 21.08 0.92
CA CYS A 27 10.11 21.21 -0.49
C CYS A 27 10.22 22.70 -0.85
N TRP A 28 10.93 23.04 -1.93
CA TRP A 28 10.78 24.38 -2.51
C TRP A 28 9.36 24.58 -3.09
N SER A 29 8.85 25.81 -3.09
CA SER A 29 7.48 26.10 -3.52
C SER A 29 7.35 26.42 -5.01
N ALA A 30 8.42 26.90 -5.65
CA ALA A 30 8.34 27.52 -6.96
C ALA A 30 9.51 27.19 -7.89
N GLY A 31 10.21 26.08 -7.60
CA GLY A 31 11.22 25.51 -8.48
C GLY A 31 12.60 26.19 -8.42
N PRO A 32 13.54 25.71 -9.26
CA PRO A 32 14.96 25.99 -9.15
C PRO A 32 15.32 27.47 -9.31
N THR A 33 14.71 28.15 -10.28
CA THR A 33 15.03 29.55 -10.60
C THR A 33 14.62 30.49 -9.47
N LYS A 34 13.38 30.37 -8.98
CA LYS A 34 12.89 31.21 -7.87
C LYS A 34 13.64 30.90 -6.59
N TRP A 35 13.92 29.63 -6.29
CA TRP A 35 14.70 29.29 -5.11
C TRP A 35 16.09 29.95 -5.13
N ALA A 36 16.84 29.81 -6.22
CA ALA A 36 18.20 30.35 -6.29
C ALA A 36 18.25 31.90 -6.35
N HIS A 37 17.38 32.53 -7.14
CA HIS A 37 17.48 33.98 -7.39
C HIS A 37 16.65 34.83 -6.44
N ILE A 38 15.62 34.27 -5.80
CA ILE A 38 14.74 35.00 -4.88
C ILE A 38 14.93 34.47 -3.46
N THR A 39 14.67 33.18 -3.20
CA THR A 39 14.71 32.64 -1.83
C THR A 39 16.11 32.79 -1.22
N VAL A 40 17.15 32.34 -1.91
CA VAL A 40 18.55 32.45 -1.43
C VAL A 40 19.00 33.90 -1.35
N ALA A 41 18.64 34.73 -2.33
CA ALA A 41 19.04 36.14 -2.35
C ALA A 41 18.44 36.92 -1.17
N VAL A 42 17.15 36.72 -0.89
CA VAL A 42 16.45 37.35 0.24
C VAL A 42 16.95 36.79 1.57
N ALA A 43 17.16 35.47 1.66
CA ALA A 43 17.74 34.84 2.85
C ALA A 43 19.11 35.45 3.19
N TYR A 44 19.95 35.64 2.17
CA TYR A 44 21.25 36.27 2.33
C TYR A 44 21.11 37.70 2.87
N ASP A 45 20.26 38.54 2.26
CA ASP A 45 20.11 39.93 2.71
C ASP A 45 19.60 40.03 4.16
N LEU A 46 18.72 39.11 4.57
CA LEU A 46 18.11 39.12 5.90
C LEU A 46 19.00 38.55 7.00
N HIS A 47 19.76 37.48 6.70
CA HIS A 47 20.40 36.67 7.74
C HIS A 47 21.92 36.59 7.63
N TYR A 48 22.52 36.99 6.49
CA TYR A 48 23.96 36.88 6.28
C TYR A 48 24.82 37.59 7.33
N PRO A 49 24.48 38.82 7.79
CA PRO A 49 25.24 39.48 8.86
C PRO A 49 25.31 38.65 10.15
N THR A 50 24.22 37.95 10.49
CA THR A 50 24.12 37.11 11.69
C THR A 50 24.84 35.77 11.54
N ILE A 51 24.80 35.15 10.36
CA ILE A 51 25.42 33.83 10.14
C ILE A 51 26.91 33.91 9.77
N ARG A 52 27.39 35.04 9.22
CA ARG A 52 28.77 35.20 8.77
C ARG A 52 29.82 34.86 9.85
N PRO A 53 29.67 35.28 11.13
CA PRO A 53 30.61 34.90 12.19
C PRO A 53 30.62 33.40 12.51
N GLN A 54 29.56 32.65 12.15
CA GLN A 54 29.46 31.22 12.38
C GLN A 54 30.10 30.38 11.26
N MET A 55 30.50 31.02 10.16
CA MET A 55 31.14 30.35 9.04
C MET A 55 32.63 30.12 9.33
N CYS A 56 33.10 28.88 9.17
CA CYS A 56 34.48 28.50 9.52
C CYS A 56 35.55 29.23 8.70
N ASP A 57 35.21 29.71 7.49
CA ASP A 57 36.18 30.02 6.46
C ASP A 57 36.11 31.45 5.90
N GLY A 58 35.45 32.39 6.56
CA GLY A 58 35.53 33.82 6.19
C GLY A 58 34.51 34.31 5.15
N GLY A 59 33.29 33.78 5.17
CA GLY A 59 32.16 34.30 4.42
C GLY A 59 32.22 34.08 2.89
N ILE A 60 31.11 34.40 2.23
CA ILE A 60 30.94 34.33 0.77
C ILE A 60 30.16 35.54 0.29
N ALA A 61 30.53 36.10 -0.86
CA ALA A 61 29.75 37.17 -1.47
C ALA A 61 28.42 36.65 -2.06
N LYS A 62 27.39 37.52 -2.08
CA LYS A 62 26.04 37.20 -2.56
C LYS A 62 26.01 36.63 -3.98
N LYS A 63 26.73 37.24 -4.93
CA LYS A 63 26.72 36.83 -6.34
C LYS A 63 27.27 35.41 -6.55
N PRO A 64 28.47 35.06 -6.03
CA PRO A 64 28.93 33.66 -6.03
C PRO A 64 27.94 32.69 -5.40
N LEU A 65 27.34 33.04 -4.26
CA LEU A 65 26.35 32.18 -3.60
C LEU A 65 25.16 31.87 -4.51
N ILE A 66 24.58 32.88 -5.16
CA ILE A 66 23.42 32.71 -6.06
C ILE A 66 23.78 31.84 -7.26
N ILE A 67 24.96 32.06 -7.87
CA ILE A 67 25.42 31.25 -9.02
C ILE A 67 25.61 29.78 -8.61
N ILE A 68 26.23 29.54 -7.45
CA ILE A 68 26.43 28.18 -6.92
C ILE A 68 25.10 27.54 -6.54
N ALA A 69 24.17 28.28 -5.95
CA ALA A 69 22.83 27.81 -5.66
C ALA A 69 22.11 27.40 -6.96
N ALA A 70 22.11 28.25 -7.99
CA ALA A 70 21.55 27.92 -9.30
C ALA A 70 22.18 26.65 -9.90
N ALA A 71 23.51 26.50 -9.75
CA ALA A 71 24.22 25.29 -10.16
C ALA A 71 23.77 24.05 -9.37
N MET A 72 23.59 24.14 -8.05
CA MET A 72 23.06 23.05 -7.22
C MET A 72 21.63 22.66 -7.62
N ALA A 73 20.79 23.64 -7.92
CA ALA A 73 19.40 23.41 -8.30
C ALA A 73 19.24 22.56 -9.57
N HIS A 74 20.24 22.57 -10.47
CA HIS A 74 20.26 21.68 -11.65
C HIS A 74 20.41 20.20 -11.33
N TYR A 75 20.98 19.86 -10.16
CA TYR A 75 21.19 18.49 -9.72
C TYR A 75 20.08 18.01 -8.78
N ALA A 76 19.11 18.86 -8.46
CA ALA A 76 17.99 18.56 -7.59
C ALA A 76 16.75 18.10 -8.39
N ASP A 77 15.88 17.33 -7.74
CA ASP A 77 14.59 16.96 -8.27
C ASP A 77 13.75 18.21 -8.52
N TRP A 78 13.37 18.44 -9.77
CA TRP A 78 12.74 19.69 -10.20
C TRP A 78 11.48 20.07 -9.40
N GLY A 79 10.65 19.09 -9.04
CA GLY A 79 9.39 19.33 -8.33
C GLY A 79 9.53 19.57 -6.83
N THR A 80 10.62 19.13 -6.20
CA THR A 80 10.73 19.10 -4.73
C THR A 80 11.97 19.82 -4.20
N GLY A 81 13.02 19.97 -5.01
CA GLY A 81 14.33 20.46 -4.58
C GLY A 81 15.15 19.43 -3.83
N ARG A 82 14.67 18.19 -3.72
CA ARG A 82 15.34 17.09 -3.01
C ARG A 82 16.36 16.39 -3.89
N ASN A 83 17.09 15.43 -3.31
CA ASN A 83 18.02 14.56 -4.02
C ASN A 83 19.15 15.29 -4.78
N CYS A 84 19.54 16.49 -4.32
CA CYS A 84 20.68 17.21 -4.91
C CYS A 84 21.99 16.51 -4.54
N ARG A 85 22.63 15.87 -5.53
CA ARG A 85 23.85 15.05 -5.35
C ARG A 85 25.08 15.60 -6.06
N ALA A 86 25.12 16.91 -6.32
CA ALA A 86 26.28 17.54 -6.94
C ALA A 86 27.53 17.30 -6.07
N THR A 87 28.68 16.96 -6.67
CA THR A 87 29.97 16.98 -5.96
C THR A 87 30.55 18.40 -5.93
N ASN A 88 31.52 18.66 -5.05
CA ASN A 88 32.22 19.95 -5.05
C ASN A 88 32.94 20.17 -6.39
N ASP A 89 33.55 19.12 -6.95
CA ASP A 89 34.24 19.17 -8.25
C ASP A 89 33.27 19.47 -9.40
N GLN A 90 32.07 18.87 -9.40
CA GLN A 90 31.05 19.15 -10.39
C GLN A 90 30.58 20.61 -10.33
N LEU A 91 30.36 21.15 -9.12
CA LEU A 91 29.97 22.54 -8.97
C LEU A 91 31.11 23.49 -9.35
N ALA A 92 32.36 23.17 -8.98
CA ALA A 92 33.53 23.94 -9.38
C ALA A 92 33.68 23.97 -10.90
N ALA A 93 33.60 22.81 -11.57
CA ALA A 93 33.66 22.70 -13.03
C ALA A 93 32.52 23.45 -13.72
N ARG A 94 31.29 23.40 -13.16
CA ARG A 94 30.12 24.06 -13.75
C ARG A 94 30.12 25.58 -13.58
N THR A 95 30.66 26.07 -12.46
CA THR A 95 30.60 27.50 -12.10
C THR A 95 31.89 28.26 -12.32
N GLY A 96 33.02 27.56 -12.47
CA GLY A 96 34.37 28.14 -12.54
C GLY A 96 34.91 28.60 -11.17
N PHE A 97 34.19 28.36 -10.07
CA PHE A 97 34.66 28.74 -8.74
C PHE A 97 35.57 27.68 -8.12
N HIS A 98 36.53 28.13 -7.31
CA HIS A 98 37.41 27.26 -6.55
C HIS A 98 36.63 26.42 -5.51
N LEU A 99 37.13 25.20 -5.21
CA LEU A 99 36.49 24.27 -4.26
C LEU A 99 36.15 24.92 -2.92
N ARG A 100 37.05 25.75 -2.38
CA ARG A 100 36.84 26.45 -1.11
C ARG A 100 35.62 27.38 -1.15
N THR A 101 35.37 28.03 -2.29
CA THR A 101 34.17 28.87 -2.48
C THR A 101 32.89 28.03 -2.52
N ILE A 102 32.94 26.84 -3.14
CA ILE A 102 31.82 25.89 -3.13
C ILE A 102 31.51 25.40 -1.71
N GLN A 103 32.54 25.07 -0.92
CA GLN A 103 32.39 24.65 0.47
C GLN A 103 31.76 25.74 1.33
N ARG A 104 32.26 26.98 1.23
CA ARG A 104 31.67 28.17 1.88
C ARG A 104 30.23 28.41 1.46
N ALA A 105 29.90 28.21 0.17
CA ALA A 105 28.54 28.37 -0.31
C ALA A 105 27.58 27.36 0.32
N ARG A 106 27.97 26.08 0.39
CA ARG A 106 27.16 25.03 1.02
C ARG A 106 26.96 25.27 2.51
N GLU A 107 28.00 25.70 3.20
CA GLU A 107 27.92 26.10 4.59
C GLU A 107 26.94 27.28 4.77
N CYS A 108 27.07 28.31 3.94
CA CYS A 108 26.18 29.47 3.96
C CYS A 108 24.72 29.08 3.71
N LEU A 109 24.43 28.28 2.67
CA LEU A 109 23.06 27.81 2.38
C LEU A 109 22.45 27.01 3.54
N ARG A 110 23.27 26.21 4.23
CA ARG A 110 22.86 25.47 5.44
C ARG A 110 22.53 26.41 6.59
N LEU A 111 23.39 27.38 6.88
CA LEU A 111 23.19 28.34 7.96
C LEU A 111 22.03 29.31 7.69
N LEU A 112 21.80 29.66 6.43
CA LEU A 112 20.61 30.44 6.01
C LEU A 112 19.30 29.65 6.14
N GLY A 113 19.36 28.33 6.38
CA GLY A 113 18.19 27.47 6.50
C GLY A 113 17.41 27.29 5.19
N VAL A 114 18.09 27.40 4.04
CA VAL A 114 17.51 27.22 2.70
C VAL A 114 17.99 25.94 2.01
N ALA A 115 18.92 25.22 2.65
CA ALA A 115 19.34 23.90 2.24
C ALA A 115 19.68 23.04 3.47
N THR A 116 19.28 21.78 3.44
CA THR A 116 19.62 20.80 4.48
C THR A 116 20.46 19.68 3.87
N GLU A 117 21.59 19.35 4.49
CA GLU A 117 22.35 18.16 4.14
C GLU A 117 21.72 16.96 4.84
N ILE A 118 21.06 16.11 4.06
CA ILE A 118 20.34 14.93 4.55
C ILE A 118 21.31 13.82 4.91
N LEU A 119 22.33 13.63 4.06
CA LEU A 119 23.34 12.61 4.27
C LEU A 119 24.71 13.19 3.88
N ARG A 120 25.63 13.18 4.85
CA ARG A 120 27.03 13.56 4.64
C ARG A 120 27.70 12.57 3.71
N GLY A 121 28.44 13.06 2.72
CA GLY A 121 29.19 12.18 1.82
C GLY A 121 30.10 11.21 2.59
N ARG A 122 30.10 9.94 2.20
CA ARG A 122 30.90 8.88 2.83
C ARG A 122 31.65 8.05 1.81
N GLN A 123 32.70 7.36 2.25
CA GLN A 123 33.37 6.38 1.38
C GLN A 123 32.41 5.24 1.04
N ARG A 124 32.54 4.73 -0.19
CA ARG A 124 31.79 3.54 -0.62
C ARG A 124 32.33 2.31 0.10
N THR A 125 31.42 1.43 0.51
CA THR A 125 31.82 0.09 0.97
C THR A 125 32.43 -0.71 -0.18
N TYR A 126 33.15 -1.79 0.13
CA TYR A 126 33.73 -2.65 -0.91
C TYR A 126 32.67 -3.17 -1.90
N THR A 127 31.49 -3.57 -1.38
CA THR A 127 30.37 -4.04 -2.20
C THR A 127 29.80 -2.94 -3.11
N GLU A 128 29.55 -1.75 -2.56
CA GLU A 128 29.10 -0.58 -3.34
C GLU A 128 30.12 -0.18 -4.40
N ARG A 129 31.42 -0.27 -4.08
CA ARG A 129 32.52 0.06 -4.99
C ARG A 129 32.61 -0.95 -6.13
N MET A 130 32.56 -2.26 -5.86
CA MET A 130 32.57 -3.28 -6.91
C MET A 130 31.34 -3.20 -7.81
N ALA A 131 30.18 -2.89 -7.24
CA ALA A 131 28.96 -2.68 -8.02
C ALA A 131 29.09 -1.43 -8.92
N SER A 132 29.60 -0.30 -8.39
CA SER A 132 29.83 0.92 -9.18
C SER A 132 30.89 0.72 -10.27
N TRP A 133 31.96 -0.02 -9.94
CA TRP A 133 33.07 -0.29 -10.85
C TRP A 133 32.64 -1.14 -12.05
N ARG A 134 31.80 -2.17 -11.83
CA ARG A 134 31.19 -2.96 -12.91
C ARG A 134 30.35 -2.13 -13.87
N MET A 135 29.76 -1.04 -13.37
CA MET A 135 28.98 -0.13 -14.19
C MET A 135 29.85 0.97 -14.84
N GLY A 136 31.12 1.08 -14.47
CA GLY A 136 32.10 2.04 -15.03
C GLY A 136 32.41 3.24 -14.15
N ASP A 137 31.82 3.33 -12.95
CA ASP A 137 32.08 4.42 -12.00
C ASP A 137 33.24 4.03 -11.05
N ARG A 138 34.33 4.79 -11.17
CA ARG A 138 35.58 4.60 -10.41
C ARG A 138 35.72 5.53 -9.19
N HIS A 139 34.68 6.29 -8.83
CA HIS A 139 34.74 7.18 -7.67
C HIS A 139 34.78 6.38 -6.36
N ARG A 140 35.59 6.87 -5.41
CA ARG A 140 35.82 6.19 -4.12
C ARG A 140 34.70 6.38 -3.10
N GLY A 141 33.92 7.46 -3.20
CA GLY A 141 32.90 7.84 -2.21
C GLY A 141 31.61 8.37 -2.83
N TRP A 142 30.56 8.41 -2.00
CA TRP A 142 29.29 9.05 -2.27
C TRP A 142 29.36 10.55 -2.03
N ALA A 143 28.72 11.32 -2.91
CA ALA A 143 28.46 12.73 -2.68
C ALA A 143 27.48 12.92 -1.52
N SER A 144 27.59 14.06 -0.84
CA SER A 144 26.56 14.53 0.09
C SER A 144 25.20 14.67 -0.60
N VAL A 145 24.12 14.26 0.05
CA VAL A 145 22.75 14.47 -0.43
C VAL A 145 22.17 15.71 0.23
N TRP A 146 21.70 16.65 -0.59
CA TRP A 146 21.07 17.88 -0.15
C TRP A 146 19.59 17.93 -0.51
N ALA A 147 18.81 18.54 0.38
CA ALA A 147 17.47 19.03 0.12
C ALA A 147 17.50 20.56 0.06
N LEU A 148 17.14 21.10 -1.10
CA LEU A 148 17.01 22.53 -1.36
C LEU A 148 15.56 22.91 -1.12
N HIS A 149 15.31 23.79 -0.16
CA HIS A 149 13.96 24.08 0.28
C HIS A 149 13.78 25.55 0.60
N ASP A 150 12.52 25.96 0.69
CA ASP A 150 12.21 27.29 1.20
C ASP A 150 12.26 27.29 2.74
N ASN A 151 12.45 28.46 3.31
CA ASN A 151 12.28 28.69 4.74
C ASN A 151 10.95 29.44 4.95
N ALA A 152 10.08 28.92 5.83
CA ALA A 152 8.77 29.49 6.09
C ALA A 152 8.83 30.96 6.56
N GLN A 153 9.85 31.32 7.35
CA GLN A 153 10.05 32.69 7.83
C GLN A 153 10.43 33.63 6.68
N ILE A 154 11.32 33.17 5.79
CA ILE A 154 11.76 33.93 4.61
C ILE A 154 10.61 34.07 3.60
N ASN A 155 9.81 33.02 3.37
CA ASN A 155 8.65 33.08 2.49
C ASN A 155 7.62 34.11 2.95
N ARG A 156 7.40 34.27 4.27
CA ARG A 156 6.54 35.33 4.80
C ARG A 156 7.01 36.71 4.37
N VAL A 157 8.32 36.98 4.47
CA VAL A 157 8.90 38.26 4.07
C VAL A 157 8.79 38.46 2.55
N ILE A 158 9.10 37.45 1.74
CA ILE A 158 8.99 37.51 0.27
C ILE A 158 7.55 37.83 -0.17
N HIS A 159 6.56 37.19 0.47
CA HIS A 159 5.15 37.43 0.16
C HIS A 159 4.63 38.79 0.65
N ASN A 160 5.20 39.32 1.74
CA ASN A 160 4.91 40.67 2.22
C ASN A 160 5.53 41.77 1.32
N LEU A 161 6.70 41.51 0.73
CA LEU A 161 7.42 42.46 -0.13
C LEU A 161 6.97 42.45 -1.59
N SER A 162 6.17 41.46 -2.02
CA SER A 162 5.58 41.49 -3.35
C SER A 162 4.52 42.60 -3.38
N PRO A 163 4.74 43.71 -4.11
CA PRO A 163 3.76 44.78 -4.19
C PRO A 163 2.53 44.18 -4.84
N HIS A 164 1.47 44.00 -4.09
CA HIS A 164 0.19 43.70 -4.69
C HIS A 164 -0.13 44.97 -5.47
N LEU A 165 -0.09 44.91 -6.81
CA LEU A 165 -0.65 45.96 -7.65
C LEU A 165 -2.01 46.32 -7.05
N GLU A 166 -2.16 47.57 -6.64
CA GLU A 166 -3.35 48.13 -6.01
C GLU A 166 -4.60 47.68 -6.76
N ARG A 167 -5.30 46.63 -6.30
CA ARG A 167 -6.72 46.31 -6.59
C ARG A 167 -7.24 44.93 -6.14
N SER A 168 -6.45 44.04 -5.55
CA SER A 168 -7.05 42.79 -5.03
C SER A 168 -7.73 43.01 -3.67
N ARG A 169 -9.07 42.99 -3.63
CA ARG A 169 -9.89 43.07 -2.40
C ARG A 169 -9.85 41.81 -1.52
N LEU A 170 -8.83 40.96 -1.66
CA LEU A 170 -8.69 39.73 -0.91
C LEU A 170 -7.34 39.71 -0.19
N THR A 171 -7.30 40.32 1.00
CA THR A 171 -6.22 40.12 1.95
C THR A 171 -6.25 38.68 2.46
N THR A 172 -5.39 37.82 1.94
CA THR A 172 -5.18 36.49 2.54
C THR A 172 -4.42 36.64 3.85
N ARG A 173 -5.14 36.74 4.98
CA ARG A 173 -4.57 36.52 6.32
C ARG A 173 -4.17 35.06 6.44
N THR A 174 -2.91 34.73 6.20
CA THR A 174 -2.35 33.44 6.60
C THR A 174 -2.03 33.49 8.09
N SER A 175 -2.80 32.75 8.90
CA SER A 175 -2.57 32.67 10.34
C SER A 175 -1.40 31.71 10.67
N PRO A 176 -0.55 32.02 11.66
CA PRO A 176 0.69 31.29 11.96
C PRO A 176 0.49 29.89 12.57
N HIS A 177 -0.74 29.51 12.94
CA HIS A 177 -1.03 28.24 13.63
C HIS A 177 -1.76 27.21 12.76
N LYS A 178 -2.07 27.53 11.50
CA LYS A 178 -2.74 26.58 10.62
C LYS A 178 -1.69 25.72 9.92
N LYS A 179 -1.37 24.56 10.51
CA LYS A 179 -0.64 23.49 9.80
C LYS A 179 -1.40 23.20 8.50
N LEU A 180 -0.78 23.51 7.37
CA LEU A 180 -1.25 23.13 6.04
C LEU A 180 -1.07 21.61 5.89
N PHE A 181 -2.01 20.84 6.44
CA PHE A 181 -2.22 19.49 5.97
C PHE A 181 -2.97 19.60 4.65
N THR A 182 -2.30 19.33 3.54
CA THR A 182 -2.97 19.24 2.23
C THR A 182 -3.66 17.88 2.12
N THR A 183 -4.76 17.71 2.85
CA THR A 183 -5.81 16.75 2.50
C THR A 183 -6.87 17.56 1.76
N HIS A 184 -6.81 17.59 0.43
CA HIS A 184 -7.96 17.62 -0.49
C HIS A 184 -7.45 17.86 -1.92
N ALA A 185 -7.97 17.03 -2.83
CA ALA A 185 -7.76 17.12 -4.25
C ALA A 185 -8.56 18.28 -4.86
N GLY A 186 -7.92 19.01 -5.77
CA GLY A 186 -8.59 19.75 -6.85
C GLY A 186 -8.37 21.26 -6.86
N ALA A 187 -7.67 21.76 -7.90
CA ALA A 187 -8.10 22.92 -8.67
C ALA A 187 -7.27 23.04 -9.96
N SER A 188 -7.98 23.14 -11.08
CA SER A 188 -7.51 23.21 -12.45
C SER A 188 -6.57 24.40 -12.73
N ALA A 189 -5.34 24.12 -13.14
CA ALA A 189 -4.43 25.10 -13.74
C ALA A 189 -4.50 25.06 -15.28
N ARG A 190 -4.62 26.24 -15.87
CA ARG A 190 -4.85 26.51 -17.29
C ARG A 190 -3.73 25.97 -18.19
N LYS A 191 -4.13 25.55 -19.39
CA LYS A 191 -3.30 24.85 -20.39
C LYS A 191 -2.20 25.77 -20.95
N GLY A 192 -0.94 25.43 -20.67
CA GLY A 192 0.22 25.78 -21.49
C GLY A 192 0.74 24.50 -22.17
N ALA A 193 0.95 24.55 -23.48
CA ALA A 193 1.22 23.43 -24.36
C ALA A 193 2.65 22.86 -24.23
N ALA A 194 2.95 22.26 -23.07
CA ALA A 194 3.95 21.19 -23.00
C ALA A 194 3.21 19.87 -23.15
N THR A 195 3.76 18.91 -23.90
CA THR A 195 3.25 17.53 -23.98
C THR A 195 3.21 16.99 -22.55
N ARG A 196 2.03 17.09 -21.93
CA ARG A 196 1.82 16.67 -20.54
C ARG A 196 2.27 15.22 -20.49
N ARG A 197 3.21 14.88 -19.59
CA ARG A 197 3.43 13.46 -19.26
C ARG A 197 2.05 12.91 -18.94
N LEU A 198 1.61 11.91 -19.70
CA LEU A 198 0.34 11.25 -19.49
C LEU A 198 0.28 10.91 -18.00
N SER A 199 -0.75 11.39 -17.30
CA SER A 199 -0.99 11.00 -15.93
C SER A 199 -0.97 9.46 -15.89
N PRO A 200 -0.23 8.83 -14.96
CA PRO A 200 -0.10 7.38 -14.99
C PRO A 200 -1.49 6.74 -14.94
N ASP A 201 -1.71 5.72 -15.77
CA ASP A 201 -3.02 5.13 -15.98
C ASP A 201 -3.68 4.70 -14.66
N LYS A 202 -4.93 5.12 -14.44
CA LYS A 202 -5.62 4.93 -13.15
C LYS A 202 -5.96 3.46 -12.90
N ASP A 203 -6.28 2.72 -13.95
CA ASP A 203 -6.68 1.32 -13.86
C ASP A 203 -5.44 0.44 -13.64
N GLY A 204 -4.35 0.72 -14.35
CA GLY A 204 -3.04 0.14 -14.10
C GLY A 204 -2.51 0.43 -12.69
N GLN A 205 -2.73 1.65 -12.15
CA GLN A 205 -2.43 1.94 -10.74
C GLN A 205 -3.26 1.08 -9.78
N ARG A 206 -4.57 0.93 -10.03
CA ARG A 206 -5.44 0.12 -9.17
C ARG A 206 -5.02 -1.36 -9.18
N LEU A 207 -4.71 -1.90 -10.36
CA LEU A 207 -4.22 -3.27 -10.50
C LEU A 207 -2.89 -3.45 -9.77
N ALA A 208 -1.94 -2.52 -9.94
CA ALA A 208 -0.66 -2.55 -9.23
C ALA A 208 -0.83 -2.50 -7.71
N ALA A 209 -1.74 -1.66 -7.20
CA ALA A 209 -2.01 -1.53 -5.78
C ALA A 209 -2.52 -2.86 -5.19
N ARG A 210 -3.46 -3.50 -5.88
CA ARG A 210 -4.05 -4.78 -5.46
C ARG A 210 -3.03 -5.93 -5.54
N TRP A 211 -2.26 -5.99 -6.62
CA TRP A 211 -1.22 -7.02 -6.78
C TRP A 211 -0.14 -6.95 -5.72
N ARG A 212 0.30 -5.74 -5.35
CA ARG A 212 1.28 -5.56 -4.26
C ARG A 212 0.74 -6.00 -2.89
N ALA A 213 -0.57 -5.90 -2.68
CA ALA A 213 -1.22 -6.29 -1.43
C ALA A 213 -1.53 -7.80 -1.36
N GLU A 214 -1.50 -8.49 -2.49
CA GLU A 214 -1.82 -9.92 -2.56
C GLU A 214 -0.78 -10.77 -1.82
N ALA A 215 -1.25 -11.80 -1.11
CA ALA A 215 -0.41 -12.66 -0.27
C ALA A 215 0.60 -13.48 -1.10
N HIS A 216 0.19 -13.93 -2.29
CA HIS A 216 0.99 -14.78 -3.17
C HIS A 216 1.83 -14.00 -4.18
N ALA A 217 1.75 -12.66 -4.19
CA ALA A 217 2.56 -11.85 -5.08
C ALA A 217 4.06 -11.95 -4.72
N PRO A 218 4.95 -12.04 -5.72
CA PRO A 218 6.37 -12.18 -5.46
C PRO A 218 6.92 -10.95 -4.73
N PRO A 219 7.91 -11.10 -3.82
CA PRO A 219 8.41 -10.00 -2.98
C PRO A 219 8.87 -8.77 -3.77
N TRP A 220 9.42 -8.98 -4.98
CA TRP A 220 9.91 -7.91 -5.84
C TRP A 220 8.81 -7.02 -6.43
N ALA A 221 7.55 -7.48 -6.47
CA ALA A 221 6.41 -6.65 -6.89
C ALA A 221 6.21 -5.46 -5.94
N ARG A 222 6.54 -5.64 -4.65
CA ARG A 222 6.36 -4.62 -3.61
C ARG A 222 7.43 -3.52 -3.62
N ARG A 223 8.56 -3.76 -4.30
CA ARG A 223 9.75 -2.89 -4.30
C ARG A 223 9.52 -1.54 -4.98
N TYR A 224 8.70 -1.49 -6.03
CA TYR A 224 8.40 -0.26 -6.76
C TYR A 224 7.02 0.29 -6.40
N GLY A 225 6.87 1.62 -6.52
CA GLY A 225 5.62 2.32 -6.26
C GLY A 225 4.54 1.99 -7.27
N ILE A 226 3.27 2.20 -6.88
CA ILE A 226 2.08 1.93 -7.69
C ILE A 226 2.19 2.63 -9.06
N SER A 227 2.63 3.90 -9.07
CA SER A 227 2.79 4.70 -10.28
C SER A 227 3.87 4.18 -11.23
N SER A 228 4.86 3.44 -10.73
CA SER A 228 5.94 2.86 -11.55
C SER A 228 5.46 1.66 -12.37
N TRP A 229 4.46 0.93 -11.86
CA TRP A 229 3.85 -0.21 -12.54
C TRP A 229 2.71 0.20 -13.49
N ALA A 230 2.10 1.36 -13.26
CA ALA A 230 0.88 1.81 -13.91
C ALA A 230 0.91 1.72 -15.44
N ALA A 231 2.00 2.16 -16.08
CA ALA A 231 2.10 2.13 -17.54
C ALA A 231 2.17 0.70 -18.09
N MET A 232 2.90 -0.20 -17.43
CA MET A 232 3.06 -1.59 -17.87
C MET A 232 1.76 -2.39 -17.66
N LEU A 233 1.01 -2.04 -16.62
CA LEU A 233 -0.23 -2.72 -16.25
C LEU A 233 -1.49 -2.09 -16.86
N ALA A 234 -1.38 -1.00 -17.60
CA ALA A 234 -2.52 -0.32 -18.21
C ALA A 234 -3.29 -1.23 -19.18
N ALA A 235 -2.58 -1.88 -20.12
CA ALA A 235 -3.22 -2.78 -21.09
C ALA A 235 -3.80 -4.06 -20.44
N PRO A 236 -3.08 -4.76 -19.53
CA PRO A 236 -3.67 -5.84 -18.73
C PRO A 236 -4.90 -5.40 -17.92
N ALA A 237 -4.86 -4.23 -17.28
CA ALA A 237 -5.99 -3.72 -16.51
C ALA A 237 -7.20 -3.43 -17.40
N ALA A 238 -6.99 -2.86 -18.59
CA ALA A 238 -8.04 -2.64 -19.58
C ALA A 238 -8.64 -3.96 -20.11
N ALA A 239 -7.83 -5.03 -20.19
CA ALA A 239 -8.28 -6.38 -20.51
C ALA A 239 -8.94 -7.12 -19.33
N GLY A 240 -9.10 -6.46 -18.17
CA GLY A 240 -9.79 -7.02 -17.01
C GLY A 240 -8.93 -7.94 -16.13
N TRP A 241 -7.61 -7.88 -16.24
CA TRP A 241 -6.71 -8.70 -15.44
C TRP A 241 -6.85 -8.41 -13.94
N THR A 242 -6.74 -9.47 -13.14
CA THR A 242 -6.72 -9.43 -11.68
C THR A 242 -5.28 -9.58 -11.15
N PRO A 243 -5.03 -9.26 -9.88
CA PRO A 243 -3.77 -9.60 -9.21
C PRO A 243 -3.34 -11.07 -9.38
N ARG A 244 -4.34 -11.96 -9.31
CA ARG A 244 -4.15 -13.39 -9.41
C ARG A 244 -3.63 -13.81 -10.79
N ASP A 245 -4.11 -13.15 -11.86
CA ASP A 245 -3.59 -13.33 -13.23
C ASP A 245 -2.10 -12.97 -13.33
N LEU A 246 -1.66 -11.90 -12.67
CA LEU A 246 -0.25 -11.51 -12.67
C LEU A 246 0.62 -12.50 -11.90
N THR A 247 0.08 -13.05 -10.81
CA THR A 247 0.78 -14.08 -10.03
C THR A 247 0.82 -15.42 -10.76
N ALA A 248 -0.27 -15.81 -11.44
CA ALA A 248 -0.33 -16.98 -12.31
C ALA A 248 0.65 -16.84 -13.48
N LEU A 249 0.72 -15.68 -14.14
CA LEU A 249 1.70 -15.40 -15.20
C LEU A 249 3.15 -15.62 -14.75
N VAL A 250 3.49 -15.19 -13.52
CA VAL A 250 4.81 -15.45 -12.95
C VAL A 250 5.01 -16.95 -12.70
N GLY A 251 3.99 -17.65 -12.21
CA GLY A 251 3.99 -19.09 -12.02
C GLY A 251 4.21 -19.88 -13.32
N ASP A 252 3.46 -19.55 -14.37
CA ASP A 252 3.55 -20.19 -15.68
C ASP A 252 4.95 -20.04 -16.27
N TRP A 253 5.53 -18.83 -16.18
CA TRP A 253 6.90 -18.57 -16.62
C TRP A 253 7.94 -19.37 -15.81
N LEU A 254 7.73 -19.58 -14.52
CA LEU A 254 8.60 -20.46 -13.73
C LEU A 254 8.40 -21.93 -14.13
N GLY A 255 7.18 -22.32 -14.48
CA GLY A 255 6.81 -23.66 -14.96
C GLY A 255 7.47 -24.05 -16.29
N THR A 256 7.83 -23.08 -17.13
CA THR A 256 8.60 -23.34 -18.37
C THR A 256 10.09 -23.61 -18.12
N GLY A 257 10.54 -23.64 -16.85
CA GLY A 257 11.92 -23.91 -16.47
C GLY A 257 12.79 -22.66 -16.34
N HIS A 258 12.22 -21.47 -16.53
CA HIS A 258 12.94 -20.22 -16.25
C HIS A 258 13.06 -19.98 -14.75
N ARG A 259 14.15 -19.31 -14.35
CA ARG A 259 14.41 -18.98 -12.95
C ARG A 259 14.34 -17.49 -12.73
N ILE A 260 13.47 -17.05 -11.82
CA ILE A 260 13.40 -15.66 -11.37
C ILE A 260 14.07 -15.58 -9.98
N PRO A 261 15.13 -14.77 -9.81
CA PRO A 261 15.67 -14.46 -8.50
C PRO A 261 14.61 -13.80 -7.61
N SER A 262 14.63 -14.09 -6.31
CA SER A 262 13.74 -13.42 -5.33
C SER A 262 13.86 -11.90 -5.35
N ASN A 263 15.03 -11.38 -5.74
CA ASN A 263 15.29 -9.95 -5.95
C ASN A 263 15.89 -9.69 -7.34
N PRO A 264 15.06 -9.59 -8.40
CA PRO A 264 15.54 -9.28 -9.74
C PRO A 264 16.06 -7.84 -9.83
N HIS A 265 17.15 -7.63 -10.57
CA HIS A 265 17.76 -6.30 -10.73
C HIS A 265 16.85 -5.33 -11.51
N ARG A 266 16.01 -5.82 -12.42
CA ARG A 266 15.09 -5.00 -13.22
C ARG A 266 13.66 -5.56 -13.20
N PRO A 267 12.91 -5.43 -12.08
CA PRO A 267 11.58 -6.02 -11.94
C PRO A 267 10.54 -5.48 -12.92
N ILE A 268 10.60 -4.18 -13.27
CA ILE A 268 9.69 -3.59 -14.26
C ILE A 268 9.96 -4.13 -15.66
N ALA A 269 11.23 -4.28 -16.03
CA ALA A 269 11.61 -4.87 -17.31
C ALA A 269 11.24 -6.36 -17.35
N LEU A 270 11.43 -7.08 -16.24
CA LEU A 270 11.03 -8.48 -16.10
C LEU A 270 9.52 -8.65 -16.31
N LEU A 271 8.70 -7.79 -15.70
CA LEU A 271 7.25 -7.83 -15.95
C LEU A 271 6.94 -7.54 -17.42
N GLY A 272 7.65 -6.60 -18.05
CA GLY A 272 7.54 -6.37 -19.49
C GLY A 272 7.88 -7.61 -20.32
N THR A 273 8.93 -8.36 -19.95
CA THR A 273 9.29 -9.61 -20.65
C THR A 273 8.27 -10.73 -20.42
N LEU A 274 7.72 -10.84 -19.22
CA LEU A 274 6.66 -11.80 -18.89
C LEU A 274 5.40 -11.52 -19.72
N LEU A 275 4.98 -10.25 -19.77
CA LEU A 275 3.83 -9.84 -20.57
C LEU A 275 4.09 -10.05 -22.07
N ALA A 276 5.27 -9.70 -22.57
CA ALA A 276 5.63 -9.92 -23.96
C ALA A 276 5.60 -11.41 -24.34
N TRP A 277 6.15 -12.28 -23.48
CA TRP A 277 6.10 -13.73 -23.65
C TRP A 277 4.68 -14.29 -23.64
N HIS A 278 3.83 -13.79 -22.73
CA HIS A 278 2.43 -14.18 -22.71
C HIS A 278 1.74 -13.75 -24.01
N THR A 279 1.92 -12.49 -24.41
CA THR A 279 1.29 -11.95 -25.63
C THR A 279 1.83 -12.52 -26.93
N SER A 280 2.98 -13.21 -26.92
CA SER A 280 3.49 -13.87 -28.12
C SER A 280 2.80 -15.21 -28.42
N HIS A 281 2.13 -15.79 -27.42
CA HIS A 281 1.44 -17.08 -27.55
C HIS A 281 -0.08 -16.96 -27.31
N ASN A 282 -0.51 -15.95 -26.56
CA ASN A 282 -1.89 -15.74 -26.14
C ASN A 282 -2.32 -14.28 -26.38
N SER A 283 -3.62 -14.03 -26.44
CA SER A 283 -4.14 -12.66 -26.41
C SER A 283 -4.07 -12.07 -24.99
N LEU A 284 -4.12 -10.75 -24.85
CA LEU A 284 -4.32 -10.11 -23.54
C LEU A 284 -5.69 -10.45 -22.93
N GLN A 285 -6.62 -10.95 -23.73
CA GLN A 285 -7.97 -11.31 -23.30
C GLN A 285 -7.98 -12.71 -22.68
N ASP A 286 -6.98 -13.53 -23.00
CA ASP A 286 -6.77 -14.85 -22.44
C ASP A 286 -6.09 -14.69 -21.07
N ARG A 287 -6.90 -14.52 -20.03
CA ARG A 287 -6.44 -14.25 -18.66
C ARG A 287 -5.82 -15.51 -18.03
N PRO A 288 -4.55 -15.46 -17.55
CA PRO A 288 -3.85 -16.64 -17.00
C PRO A 288 -4.59 -17.40 -15.89
N ALA A 289 -5.23 -16.72 -14.94
CA ALA A 289 -5.91 -17.37 -13.81
C ALA A 289 -7.39 -17.68 -14.09
N ALA A 290 -7.93 -17.34 -15.26
CA ALA A 290 -9.37 -17.44 -15.51
C ALA A 290 -9.91 -18.88 -15.46
N LEU A 291 -9.12 -19.86 -15.90
CA LEU A 291 -9.54 -21.28 -15.85
C LEU A 291 -9.62 -21.78 -14.41
N ASP A 292 -8.66 -21.42 -13.56
CA ASP A 292 -8.66 -21.82 -12.16
C ASP A 292 -9.74 -21.06 -11.36
N GLU A 293 -9.94 -19.77 -11.65
CA GLU A 293 -11.06 -19.00 -11.08
C GLU A 293 -12.42 -19.63 -11.45
N ALA A 294 -12.59 -20.10 -12.68
CA ALA A 294 -13.82 -20.75 -13.13
C ALA A 294 -14.04 -22.11 -12.43
N ARG A 295 -12.98 -22.89 -12.22
CA ARG A 295 -13.03 -24.16 -11.47
C ARG A 295 -13.42 -23.92 -10.01
N GLU A 296 -12.76 -22.99 -9.34
CA GLU A 296 -13.08 -22.62 -7.95
C GLU A 296 -14.51 -22.09 -7.81
N ALA A 297 -14.97 -21.27 -8.76
CA ALA A 297 -16.34 -20.78 -8.77
C ALA A 297 -17.37 -21.91 -8.92
N ALA A 298 -17.09 -22.90 -9.77
CA ALA A 298 -17.92 -24.09 -9.92
C ALA A 298 -17.94 -24.94 -8.64
N GLU A 299 -16.80 -25.13 -7.98
CA GLU A 299 -16.71 -25.85 -6.71
C GLU A 299 -17.50 -25.15 -5.59
N VAL A 300 -17.39 -23.82 -5.50
CA VAL A 300 -18.15 -23.01 -4.53
C VAL A 300 -19.65 -23.07 -4.83
N ALA A 301 -20.05 -23.01 -6.11
CA ALA A 301 -21.46 -23.17 -6.49
C ALA A 301 -22.00 -24.55 -6.09
N ALA A 302 -21.27 -25.63 -6.42
CA ALA A 302 -21.62 -26.98 -6.03
C ALA A 302 -21.66 -27.17 -4.49
N ALA A 303 -20.79 -26.49 -3.74
CA ALA A 303 -20.83 -26.49 -2.28
C ALA A 303 -22.08 -25.78 -1.75
N ARG A 304 -22.45 -24.64 -2.33
CA ARG A 304 -23.67 -23.90 -1.95
C ARG A 304 -24.93 -24.71 -2.24
N GLU A 305 -24.98 -25.40 -3.37
CA GLU A 305 -26.07 -26.30 -3.72
C GLU A 305 -26.17 -27.48 -2.75
N ARG A 306 -25.04 -28.09 -2.36
CA ARG A 306 -25.04 -29.15 -1.34
C ARG A 306 -25.59 -28.65 0.00
N VAL A 307 -25.20 -27.44 0.42
CA VAL A 307 -25.71 -26.85 1.67
C VAL A 307 -27.21 -26.56 1.57
N SER A 308 -27.70 -26.02 0.45
CA SER A 308 -29.13 -25.75 0.27
C SER A 308 -29.95 -27.03 0.26
N GLN A 309 -29.47 -28.09 -0.41
CA GLN A 309 -30.10 -29.42 -0.41
C GLN A 309 -30.15 -30.02 1.01
N GLN A 310 -29.07 -29.90 1.79
CA GLN A 310 -29.04 -30.38 3.18
C GLN A 310 -30.04 -29.63 4.06
N LEU A 311 -30.17 -28.31 3.90
CA LEU A 311 -31.15 -27.51 4.65
C LEU A 311 -32.59 -27.87 4.25
N ALA A 312 -32.85 -28.07 2.95
CA ALA A 312 -34.16 -28.54 2.47
C ALA A 312 -34.49 -29.92 3.06
N GLN A 313 -33.55 -30.88 2.99
CA GLN A 313 -33.74 -32.23 3.53
C GLN A 313 -33.96 -32.23 5.05
N ARG A 314 -33.23 -31.38 5.79
CA ARG A 314 -33.47 -31.17 7.23
C ARG A 314 -34.89 -30.67 7.49
N THR A 315 -35.37 -29.72 6.70
CA THR A 315 -36.71 -29.14 6.83
C THR A 315 -37.79 -30.20 6.56
N THR A 316 -37.65 -30.98 5.48
CA THR A 316 -38.57 -32.08 5.16
C THR A 316 -38.56 -33.16 6.25
N THR A 317 -37.38 -33.53 6.74
CA THR A 317 -37.24 -34.52 7.83
C THR A 317 -37.91 -34.02 9.11
N GLN A 318 -37.76 -32.72 9.42
CA GLN A 318 -38.39 -32.11 10.58
C GLN A 318 -39.92 -32.11 10.46
N GLN A 319 -40.46 -31.71 9.30
CA GLN A 319 -41.90 -31.77 9.03
C GLN A 319 -42.45 -33.19 9.14
N ALA A 320 -41.74 -34.20 8.61
CA ALA A 320 -42.14 -35.60 8.73
C ALA A 320 -42.15 -36.08 10.19
N ARG A 321 -41.17 -35.67 11.00
CA ARG A 321 -41.13 -35.97 12.45
C ARG A 321 -42.28 -35.30 13.19
N ASP A 322 -42.57 -34.04 12.87
CA ASP A 322 -43.66 -33.31 13.53
C ASP A 322 -45.03 -33.88 13.12
N ALA A 323 -45.22 -34.29 11.87
CA ALA A 323 -46.40 -35.02 11.42
C ALA A 323 -46.54 -36.38 12.12
N ALA A 324 -45.45 -37.15 12.26
CA ALA A 324 -45.47 -38.42 12.98
C ALA A 324 -45.78 -38.23 14.48
N ARG A 325 -45.25 -37.17 15.12
CA ARG A 325 -45.59 -36.79 16.50
C ARG A 325 -47.07 -36.42 16.64
N ALA A 326 -47.62 -35.66 15.69
CA ALA A 326 -49.04 -35.34 15.68
C ALA A 326 -49.91 -36.60 15.54
N ALA A 327 -49.48 -37.57 14.70
CA ALA A 327 -50.18 -38.84 14.54
C ALA A 327 -50.20 -39.71 15.81
N LEU A 328 -49.17 -39.65 16.67
CA LEU A 328 -49.19 -40.30 18.00
C LEU A 328 -50.27 -39.71 18.92
N GLY A 329 -50.73 -38.50 18.65
CA GLY A 329 -51.87 -37.86 19.31
C GLY A 329 -53.22 -38.14 18.65
N GLY A 330 -53.25 -38.85 17.51
CA GLY A 330 -54.48 -39.08 16.74
C GLY A 330 -55.48 -40.00 17.42
N ASP A 331 -56.75 -39.90 17.01
CA ASP A 331 -57.90 -40.57 17.63
C ASP A 331 -57.71 -42.09 17.78
N GLY A 332 -57.10 -42.74 16.79
CA GLY A 332 -56.79 -44.18 16.85
C GLY A 332 -55.81 -44.55 17.96
N HIS A 333 -54.76 -43.74 18.18
CA HIS A 333 -53.78 -43.99 19.24
C HIS A 333 -54.34 -43.62 20.62
N GLN A 334 -55.21 -42.61 20.69
CA GLN A 334 -55.97 -42.29 21.90
C GLN A 334 -56.95 -43.42 22.26
N ALA A 335 -57.68 -43.96 21.28
CA ALA A 335 -58.58 -45.09 21.46
C ALA A 335 -57.83 -46.35 21.93
N ALA A 336 -56.67 -46.64 21.34
CA ALA A 336 -55.81 -47.74 21.77
C ALA A 336 -55.31 -47.56 23.21
N ARG A 337 -54.88 -46.35 23.59
CA ARG A 337 -54.49 -46.03 24.98
C ARG A 337 -55.67 -46.15 25.95
N ALA A 338 -56.85 -45.68 25.57
CA ALA A 338 -58.06 -45.80 26.38
C ALA A 338 -58.46 -47.27 26.58
N ALA A 339 -58.39 -48.09 25.53
CA ALA A 339 -58.65 -49.52 25.59
C ALA A 339 -57.63 -50.24 26.48
N ALA A 340 -56.33 -49.94 26.35
CA ALA A 340 -55.29 -50.49 27.22
C ALA A 340 -55.49 -50.09 28.69
N ALA A 341 -55.84 -48.84 28.96
CA ALA A 341 -56.15 -48.36 30.31
C ALA A 341 -57.40 -49.05 30.89
N ALA A 342 -58.43 -49.27 30.08
CA ALA A 342 -59.62 -50.03 30.49
C ALA A 342 -59.28 -51.48 30.81
N ALA A 343 -58.46 -52.14 29.97
CA ALA A 343 -57.99 -53.50 30.21
C ALA A 343 -57.15 -53.59 31.51
N ALA A 344 -56.26 -52.62 31.76
CA ALA A 344 -55.49 -52.53 33.00
C ALA A 344 -56.37 -52.34 34.24
N ARG A 345 -57.38 -51.46 34.18
CA ARG A 345 -58.37 -51.29 35.27
C ARG A 345 -59.14 -52.58 35.53
N ASN A 346 -59.59 -53.26 34.48
CA ASN A 346 -60.31 -54.52 34.60
C ASN A 346 -59.43 -55.63 35.19
N ALA A 347 -58.15 -55.69 34.81
CA ALA A 347 -57.19 -56.61 35.40
C ALA A 347 -56.94 -56.30 36.88
N ALA A 348 -56.81 -55.03 37.25
CA ALA A 348 -56.69 -54.61 38.65
C ALA A 348 -57.93 -54.97 39.47
N ALA A 349 -59.14 -54.72 38.93
CA ALA A 349 -60.41 -55.10 39.57
C ALA A 349 -60.51 -56.62 39.79
N ARG A 350 -60.10 -57.43 38.80
CA ARG A 350 -60.03 -58.90 38.97
C ARG A 350 -59.04 -59.31 40.05
N ARG A 351 -57.86 -58.66 40.13
CA ARG A 351 -56.89 -58.92 41.21
C ARG A 351 -57.46 -58.55 42.58
N THR A 352 -58.16 -57.42 42.71
CA THR A 352 -58.79 -57.03 43.97
C THR A 352 -59.91 -57.99 44.37
N ILE A 353 -60.70 -58.49 43.41
CA ILE A 353 -61.73 -59.49 43.67
C ILE A 353 -61.10 -60.82 44.11
N SER A 354 -60.04 -61.28 43.44
CA SER A 354 -59.29 -62.49 43.84
C SER A 354 -58.74 -62.33 45.26
N ALA A 355 -58.09 -61.20 45.54
CA ALA A 355 -57.56 -60.90 46.87
C ALA A 355 -58.65 -60.82 47.95
N ALA A 356 -59.83 -60.27 47.63
CA ALA A 356 -60.98 -60.23 48.53
C ALA A 356 -61.57 -61.64 48.77
N ALA A 357 -61.64 -62.48 47.75
CA ALA A 357 -62.08 -63.87 47.88
C ALA A 357 -61.10 -64.68 48.74
N GLU A 358 -59.79 -64.52 48.50
CA GLU A 358 -58.73 -65.12 49.33
C GLU A 358 -58.83 -64.65 50.78
N ALA A 359 -59.01 -63.35 51.01
CA ALA A 359 -59.21 -62.78 52.35
C ALA A 359 -60.48 -63.32 53.03
N ALA A 360 -61.58 -63.50 52.31
CA ALA A 360 -62.82 -64.07 52.84
C ALA A 360 -62.67 -65.56 53.21
N VAL A 361 -61.88 -66.32 52.44
CA VAL A 361 -61.54 -67.71 52.77
C VAL A 361 -60.71 -67.76 54.06
N VAL A 362 -59.71 -66.88 54.19
CA VAL A 362 -58.89 -66.78 55.40
C VAL A 362 -59.76 -66.35 56.60
N ASP A 363 -60.61 -65.34 56.47
CA ASP A 363 -61.51 -64.89 57.53
C ASP A 363 -62.51 -65.98 57.96
N ALA A 364 -63.10 -66.71 57.00
CA ALA A 364 -63.97 -67.83 57.30
C ALA A 364 -63.24 -68.97 58.02
N ALA A 365 -61.98 -69.23 57.68
CA ALA A 365 -61.14 -70.18 58.41
C ALA A 365 -60.84 -69.69 59.84
N VAL A 366 -60.54 -68.41 60.02
CA VAL A 366 -60.33 -67.79 61.34
C VAL A 366 -61.61 -67.82 62.19
N ARG A 367 -62.79 -67.50 61.63
CA ARG A 367 -64.07 -67.61 62.34
C ARG A 367 -64.39 -69.05 62.76
N ARG A 368 -64.13 -70.03 61.89
CA ARG A 368 -64.23 -71.46 62.23
C ARG A 368 -63.31 -71.84 63.39
N ALA A 369 -62.06 -71.38 63.38
CA ALA A 369 -61.11 -71.63 64.46
C ALA A 369 -61.51 -70.96 65.79
N ARG A 370 -62.27 -69.86 65.73
CA ARG A 370 -62.76 -69.11 66.90
C ARG A 370 -64.16 -69.52 67.38
N GLY A 371 -64.82 -70.49 66.74
CA GLY A 371 -66.13 -71.00 67.14
C GLY A 371 -67.31 -70.05 66.91
N LEU A 372 -67.15 -69.06 66.03
CA LEU A 372 -68.20 -68.10 65.67
C LEU A 372 -68.78 -68.52 64.31
N ASN A 373 -70.04 -68.96 64.28
CA ASN A 373 -70.76 -69.23 63.04
C ASN A 373 -71.32 -67.93 62.44
#